data_AF-A0A450U3J6-F1
#
_entry.id   AF-A0A450U3J6-F1
#
_cell.length_a   1.000
_cell.length_b   1.000
_cell.length_c   1.000
_cell.angle_alpha   90.00
_cell.angle_beta   90.00
_cell.angle_gamma   90.00
#
_symmetry.space_group_name_H-M   'P 1'
#
loop_
_entity.id
_entity.type
_entity.pdbx_description
1 polymer ?
#
loop_
_entity_poly.entity_id
_entity_poly.type
_entity_poly.pdbx_seq_one_letter_code
_entity_poly.pdbx_strand_id
1 'polypeptide(L)'
;MNRGCFIPWRKTVGHGALLLSMVMCLWYPQVTIAVEVAPRISDREIIESLSELKEGQKALRAEMVVRFTAVEQRFEAVAQRFESMEKRFDGRFEAVDQRFEAVDQRFKSIDQRFEAIDRRFESIERMLGWILNLLSVLIVGIIGLVGFIIWDRKTVLSPLEKRLTTLEVQEEKLQHDLEPRHEEGSRLARLVQALRERAKTDQELATALRSHSLL
;
A
#
# COMPACT_ATOMS: atom_id res chain seq x y z
N MET A 1 -77.26 -0.57 75.16
CA MET A 1 -78.71 -0.64 74.84
C MET A 1 -79.03 -2.12 74.66
N ASN A 2 -79.86 -2.81 75.42
CA ASN A 2 -80.80 -2.41 76.45
C ASN A 2 -80.87 -3.55 77.50
N ARG A 3 -81.01 -3.16 78.76
CA ARG A 3 -81.16 -4.07 79.92
C ARG A 3 -82.63 -4.51 80.05
N GLY A 4 -82.83 -5.59 80.78
CA GLY A 4 -84.10 -5.92 81.44
C GLY A 4 -84.94 -6.90 80.62
N CYS A 5 -85.70 -7.82 81.20
CA CYS A 5 -86.14 -7.89 82.59
C CYS A 5 -86.73 -9.29 82.84
N PHE A 6 -86.51 -9.79 84.05
CA PHE A 6 -87.49 -10.54 84.86
C PHE A 6 -88.22 -11.75 84.26
N ILE A 7 -87.74 -12.93 84.66
CA ILE A 7 -88.56 -14.05 85.13
C ILE A 7 -89.38 -13.52 86.33
N PRO A 8 -90.72 -13.70 86.47
CA PRO A 8 -91.26 -14.99 86.93
C PRO A 8 -92.75 -15.28 86.62
N TRP A 9 -93.12 -16.56 86.44
CA TRP A 9 -94.04 -17.29 87.34
C TRP A 9 -94.37 -18.70 86.82
N ARG A 10 -94.23 -19.66 87.74
CA ARG A 10 -95.04 -20.87 87.97
C ARG A 10 -95.62 -21.61 86.75
N LYS A 11 -95.09 -22.79 86.46
CA LYS A 11 -95.49 -24.13 87.00
C LYS A 11 -96.68 -24.73 86.26
N THR A 12 -96.52 -26.02 85.94
CA THR A 12 -97.52 -27.01 85.51
C THR A 12 -98.11 -26.71 84.14
N VAL A 13 -97.88 -27.50 83.09
CA VAL A 13 -98.48 -28.81 82.79
C VAL A 13 -97.57 -29.43 81.71
N GLY A 14 -97.09 -30.67 81.74
CA GLY A 14 -97.72 -31.90 82.21
C GLY A 14 -97.80 -32.84 81.00
N HIS A 15 -96.78 -33.69 80.82
CA HIS A 15 -96.69 -34.95 80.05
C HIS A 15 -97.24 -35.09 78.60
N GLY A 16 -98.14 -34.23 78.12
CA GLY A 16 -98.71 -34.29 76.76
C GLY A 16 -97.80 -33.73 75.66
N ALA A 17 -96.91 -32.79 75.98
CA ALA A 17 -95.96 -32.23 75.01
C ALA A 17 -94.86 -33.23 74.60
N LEU A 18 -94.50 -34.17 75.48
CA LEU A 18 -93.50 -35.20 75.20
C LEU A 18 -94.05 -36.28 74.25
N LEU A 19 -95.33 -36.63 74.33
CA LEU A 19 -95.96 -37.59 73.41
C LEU A 19 -96.13 -37.00 72.00
N LEU A 20 -96.46 -35.71 71.89
CA LEU A 20 -96.53 -35.01 70.60
C LEU A 20 -95.14 -34.85 69.95
N SER A 21 -94.08 -34.61 70.73
CA SER A 21 -92.69 -34.61 70.22
C SER A 21 -92.22 -36.00 69.80
N MET A 22 -92.65 -37.05 70.50
CA MET A 22 -92.28 -38.44 70.20
C MET A 22 -92.94 -38.95 68.90
N VAL A 23 -94.20 -38.56 68.64
CA VAL A 23 -94.90 -38.90 67.40
C VAL A 23 -94.36 -38.10 66.19
N MET A 24 -93.91 -36.86 66.39
CA MET A 24 -93.33 -36.05 65.33
C MET A 24 -91.93 -36.55 64.88
N CYS A 25 -91.19 -37.25 65.76
CA CYS A 25 -89.93 -37.91 65.39
C CYS A 25 -90.12 -39.20 64.57
N LEU A 26 -91.30 -39.83 64.65
CA LEU A 26 -91.63 -41.06 63.89
C LEU A 26 -92.01 -40.79 62.43
N TRP A 27 -92.23 -39.52 62.05
CA TRP A 27 -92.68 -39.12 60.70
C TRP A 27 -91.65 -38.33 59.89
N TYR A 28 -90.46 -38.06 60.45
CA TYR A 28 -89.36 -37.50 59.68
C TYR A 28 -88.43 -38.62 59.18
N PRO A 29 -88.38 -38.90 57.87
CA PRO A 29 -87.44 -39.87 57.32
C PRO A 29 -86.02 -39.40 57.62
N GLN A 30 -85.29 -40.19 58.39
CA GLN A 30 -83.86 -39.98 58.63
C GLN A 30 -83.15 -40.13 57.29
N VAL A 31 -82.61 -39.04 56.75
CA VAL A 31 -81.69 -39.06 55.62
C VAL A 31 -80.45 -39.82 56.07
N THR A 32 -80.37 -41.10 55.72
CA THR A 32 -79.16 -41.90 55.86
C THR A 32 -78.15 -41.36 54.87
N ILE A 33 -77.18 -40.61 55.37
CA ILE A 33 -75.97 -40.32 54.62
C ILE A 33 -75.24 -41.66 54.48
N ALA A 34 -75.43 -42.32 53.36
CA ALA A 34 -74.58 -43.43 52.94
C ALA A 34 -73.19 -42.84 52.67
N VAL A 35 -72.37 -42.78 53.71
CA VAL A 35 -70.93 -42.72 53.53
C VAL A 35 -70.56 -44.09 52.97
N GLU A 36 -70.37 -44.17 51.65
CA GLU A 36 -69.73 -45.34 51.05
C GLU A 36 -68.36 -45.48 51.70
N VAL A 37 -68.25 -46.49 52.56
CA VAL A 37 -66.97 -46.97 53.07
C VAL A 37 -66.17 -47.38 51.84
N ALA A 38 -65.09 -46.65 51.57
CA ALA A 38 -64.13 -47.02 50.53
C ALA A 38 -63.82 -48.53 50.66
N PRO A 39 -63.80 -49.28 49.55
CA PRO A 39 -63.53 -50.72 49.62
C PRO A 39 -62.24 -50.93 50.40
N ARG A 40 -62.29 -51.75 51.46
CA ARG A 40 -61.08 -52.19 52.16
C ARG A 40 -60.24 -52.98 51.17
N ILE A 41 -59.33 -52.31 50.48
CA ILE A 41 -58.21 -52.94 49.80
C ILE A 41 -57.56 -53.83 50.86
N SER A 42 -57.49 -55.13 50.58
CA SER A 42 -56.89 -56.08 51.51
C SER A 42 -55.40 -55.76 51.64
N ASP A 43 -54.84 -55.72 52.85
CA ASP A 43 -53.42 -55.43 53.07
C ASP A 43 -52.50 -56.33 52.20
N ARG A 44 -53.00 -57.48 51.75
CA ARG A 44 -52.38 -58.39 50.79
C ARG A 44 -52.15 -57.78 49.39
N GLU A 45 -53.13 -57.07 48.83
CA GLU A 45 -53.02 -56.43 47.50
C GLU A 45 -52.02 -55.26 47.54
N ILE A 46 -51.94 -54.57 48.68
CA ILE A 46 -50.94 -53.52 48.91
C ILE A 46 -49.54 -54.13 48.98
N ILE A 47 -49.35 -55.25 49.67
CA ILE A 47 -48.05 -55.93 49.74
C ILE A 47 -47.61 -56.45 48.37
N GLU A 48 -48.54 -57.00 47.59
CA GLU A 48 -48.26 -57.51 46.24
C GLU A 48 -47.85 -56.38 45.29
N SER A 49 -48.62 -55.28 45.22
CA SER A 49 -48.27 -54.11 44.42
C SER A 49 -46.98 -53.42 44.88
N LEU A 50 -46.71 -53.36 46.19
CA LEU A 50 -45.44 -52.85 46.71
C LEU A 50 -44.26 -53.75 46.35
N SER A 51 -44.46 -55.07 46.28
CA SER A 51 -43.42 -56.00 45.86
C SER A 51 -43.10 -55.84 44.37
N GLU A 52 -44.11 -55.69 43.51
CA GLU A 52 -43.94 -55.43 42.07
C GLU A 52 -43.27 -54.08 41.81
N LEU A 53 -43.69 -53.01 42.53
CA LEU A 53 -43.04 -51.70 42.47
C LEU A 53 -41.57 -51.77 42.90
N LYS A 54 -41.25 -52.54 43.93
CA LYS A 54 -39.88 -52.70 44.43
C LYS A 54 -39.00 -53.45 43.43
N GLU A 55 -39.52 -54.50 42.80
CA GLU A 55 -38.80 -55.23 41.75
C GLU A 55 -38.66 -54.38 40.48
N GLY A 56 -39.69 -53.64 40.07
CA GLY A 56 -39.61 -52.67 38.98
C GLY A 56 -38.56 -51.58 39.24
N GLN A 57 -38.48 -51.07 40.47
CA GLN A 57 -37.46 -50.08 40.86
C GLN A 57 -36.05 -50.68 40.83
N LYS A 58 -35.86 -51.94 41.24
CA LYS A 58 -34.56 -52.62 41.14
C LYS A 58 -34.16 -52.84 39.68
N ALA A 59 -35.08 -53.29 38.83
CA ALA A 59 -34.83 -53.48 37.41
C ALA A 59 -34.43 -52.16 36.73
N LEU A 60 -35.15 -51.07 37.02
CA LEU A 60 -34.84 -49.74 36.50
C LEU A 60 -33.48 -49.23 36.98
N ARG A 61 -33.14 -49.45 38.26
CA ARG A 61 -31.80 -49.10 38.79
C ARG A 61 -30.70 -49.90 38.09
N ALA A 62 -30.89 -51.20 37.87
CA ALA A 62 -29.93 -52.04 37.18
C ALA A 62 -29.72 -51.57 35.73
N GLU A 63 -30.79 -51.28 35.00
CA GLU A 63 -30.71 -50.73 33.64
C GLU A 63 -29.99 -49.37 33.62
N MET A 64 -30.32 -48.51 34.57
CA MET A 64 -29.70 -47.19 34.70
C MET A 64 -28.19 -47.30 34.94
N VAL A 65 -27.73 -48.21 35.81
CA VAL A 65 -26.30 -48.47 36.03
C VAL A 65 -25.62 -48.92 34.74
N VAL A 66 -26.22 -49.87 34.00
CA VAL A 66 -25.67 -50.33 32.72
C VAL A 66 -25.56 -49.17 31.73
N ARG A 67 -26.59 -48.34 31.60
CA ARG A 67 -26.55 -47.16 30.73
C ARG A 67 -25.48 -46.16 31.16
N PHE A 68 -25.33 -45.89 32.47
CA PHE A 68 -24.28 -45.02 32.98
C PHE A 68 -22.89 -45.55 32.67
N THR A 69 -22.63 -46.85 32.88
CA THR A 69 -21.32 -47.44 32.53
C THR A 69 -21.02 -47.35 31.03
N ALA A 70 -22.03 -47.51 30.17
CA ALA A 70 -21.87 -47.34 28.73
C ALA A 70 -21.59 -45.87 28.33
N VAL A 71 -22.16 -44.92 29.06
CA VAL A 71 -21.91 -43.48 28.88
C VAL A 71 -20.50 -43.11 29.35
N GLU A 72 -20.05 -43.59 30.50
CA GLU A 72 -18.68 -43.39 31.00
C GLU A 72 -17.63 -43.90 30.01
N GLN A 73 -17.83 -45.10 29.44
CA GLN A 73 -16.95 -45.64 28.41
C GLN A 73 -16.88 -44.75 27.16
N ARG A 74 -18.02 -44.17 26.74
CA ARG A 74 -18.06 -43.23 25.62
C ARG A 74 -17.34 -41.92 25.95
N PHE A 75 -17.50 -41.41 27.16
CA PHE A 75 -16.80 -40.21 27.61
C PHE A 75 -15.28 -40.42 27.63
N GLU A 76 -14.81 -41.57 28.13
CA GLU A 76 -13.39 -41.91 28.12
C GLU A 76 -12.84 -41.98 26.68
N ALA A 77 -13.56 -42.63 25.77
CA ALA A 77 -13.17 -42.68 24.36
C ALA A 77 -13.15 -41.29 23.69
N VAL A 78 -14.05 -40.39 24.09
CA VAL A 78 -14.06 -39.01 23.62
C VAL A 78 -12.89 -38.23 24.20
N ALA A 79 -12.58 -38.37 25.49
CA ALA A 79 -11.45 -37.73 26.14
C ALA A 79 -10.12 -38.11 25.47
N GLN A 80 -9.92 -39.40 25.17
CA GLN A 80 -8.74 -39.87 24.43
C GLN A 80 -8.64 -39.26 23.03
N ARG A 81 -9.77 -39.12 22.32
CA ARG A 81 -9.78 -38.45 21.01
C ARG A 81 -9.42 -36.97 21.13
N PHE A 82 -9.91 -36.28 22.15
CA PHE A 82 -9.56 -34.89 22.40
C PHE A 82 -8.07 -34.73 22.70
N GLU A 83 -7.49 -35.57 23.57
CA GLU A 83 -6.05 -35.55 23.85
C GLU A 83 -5.21 -35.81 22.59
N SER A 84 -5.63 -36.78 21.77
CA SER A 84 -4.97 -37.05 20.48
C SER A 84 -5.03 -35.86 19.51
N MET A 85 -6.14 -35.13 19.55
CA MET A 85 -6.38 -33.97 18.71
C MET A 85 -5.55 -32.77 19.18
N GLU A 86 -5.48 -32.54 20.49
CA GLU A 86 -4.66 -31.51 21.13
C GLU A 86 -3.17 -31.69 20.78
N LYS A 87 -2.62 -32.91 21.00
CA LYS A 87 -1.23 -33.23 20.61
C LYS A 87 -0.96 -32.98 19.12
N ARG A 88 -1.92 -33.30 18.26
CA ARG A 88 -1.79 -33.05 16.81
C ARG A 88 -1.84 -31.55 16.50
N PHE A 89 -2.65 -30.78 17.20
CA PHE A 89 -2.69 -29.32 17.02
C PHE A 89 -1.39 -28.69 17.50
N ASP A 90 -0.89 -29.05 18.68
CA ASP A 90 0.38 -28.54 19.21
C ASP A 90 1.54 -28.80 18.26
N GLY A 91 1.68 -30.04 17.78
CA GLY A 91 2.73 -30.36 16.80
C GLY A 91 2.58 -29.62 15.47
N ARG A 92 1.35 -29.26 15.06
CA ARG A 92 1.13 -28.44 13.86
C ARG A 92 1.48 -26.97 14.12
N PHE A 93 1.15 -26.44 15.29
CA PHE A 93 1.52 -25.07 15.66
C PHE A 93 3.03 -24.92 15.77
N GLU A 94 3.72 -25.86 16.42
CA GLU A 94 5.18 -25.85 16.50
C GLU A 94 5.83 -25.91 15.10
N ALA A 95 5.32 -26.78 14.21
CA ALA A 95 5.81 -26.83 12.83
C ALA A 95 5.54 -25.54 12.04
N VAL A 96 4.45 -24.84 12.35
CA VAL A 96 4.14 -23.52 11.75
C VAL A 96 5.10 -22.46 12.29
N ASP A 97 5.35 -22.43 13.60
CA ASP A 97 6.28 -21.50 14.23
C ASP A 97 7.70 -21.66 13.68
N GLN A 98 8.19 -22.90 13.55
CA GLN A 98 9.49 -23.19 12.93
C GLN A 98 9.58 -22.68 11.48
N ARG A 99 8.47 -22.80 10.71
CA ARG A 99 8.43 -22.27 9.35
C ARG A 99 8.45 -20.74 9.33
N PHE A 100 7.73 -20.09 10.25
CA PHE A 100 7.76 -18.64 10.36
C PHE A 100 9.15 -18.13 10.76
N GLU A 101 9.83 -18.79 11.70
CA GLU A 101 11.20 -18.44 12.07
C GLU A 101 12.18 -18.61 10.88
N ALA A 102 12.05 -19.70 10.13
CA ALA A 102 12.86 -19.90 8.92
C ALA A 102 12.59 -18.83 7.85
N VAL A 103 11.34 -18.37 7.73
CA VAL A 103 10.96 -17.26 6.84
C VAL A 103 11.58 -15.95 7.32
N ASP A 104 11.52 -15.64 8.62
CA ASP A 104 12.11 -14.44 9.20
C ASP A 104 13.63 -14.38 8.99
N GLN A 105 14.32 -15.51 9.15
CA GLN A 105 15.76 -15.61 8.85
C GLN A 105 16.06 -15.33 7.37
N ARG A 106 15.22 -15.82 6.45
CA ARG A 106 15.37 -15.53 5.01
C ARG A 106 15.14 -14.05 4.70
N PHE A 107 14.15 -13.43 5.32
CA PHE A 107 13.91 -11.99 5.16
C PHE A 107 15.09 -11.17 5.66
N LYS A 108 15.65 -11.48 6.84
CA LYS A 108 16.88 -10.84 7.34
C LYS A 108 18.05 -10.98 6.38
N SER A 109 18.24 -12.16 5.77
CA SER A 109 19.28 -12.37 4.77
C SER A 109 19.05 -11.56 3.50
N ILE A 110 17.79 -11.41 3.07
CA ILE A 110 17.41 -10.58 1.92
C ILE A 110 17.70 -9.10 2.22
N ASP A 111 17.33 -8.60 3.40
CA ASP A 111 17.60 -7.21 3.79
C ASP A 111 19.09 -6.88 3.79
N GLN A 112 19.93 -7.78 4.32
CA GLN A 112 21.39 -7.62 4.27
C GLN A 112 21.93 -7.56 2.83
N ARG A 113 21.34 -8.35 1.92
CA ARG A 113 21.72 -8.30 0.49
C ARG A 113 21.30 -7.01 -0.17
N PHE A 114 20.11 -6.48 0.17
CA PHE A 114 19.66 -5.18 -0.32
C PHE A 114 20.56 -4.06 0.19
N GLU A 115 20.91 -4.05 1.47
CA GLU A 115 21.83 -3.05 2.02
C GLU A 115 23.20 -3.10 1.33
N ALA A 116 23.71 -4.30 1.04
CA ALA A 116 24.95 -4.45 0.28
C ALA A 116 24.84 -3.96 -1.17
N ILE A 117 23.67 -4.10 -1.80
CA ILE A 117 23.38 -3.58 -3.13
C ILE A 117 23.32 -2.05 -3.09
N ASP A 118 22.63 -1.46 -2.12
CA ASP A 118 22.52 -0.01 -1.96
C ASP A 118 23.90 0.63 -1.80
N ARG A 119 24.76 0.06 -0.95
CA ARG A 119 26.16 0.53 -0.80
C ARG A 119 26.94 0.50 -2.12
N ARG A 120 26.70 -0.51 -2.97
CA ARG A 120 27.33 -0.60 -4.29
C ARG A 120 26.78 0.47 -5.24
N PHE A 121 25.48 0.72 -5.22
CA PHE A 121 24.87 1.79 -6.00
C PHE A 121 25.37 3.16 -5.57
N GLU A 122 25.45 3.47 -4.27
CA GLU A 122 26.04 4.72 -3.78
C GLU A 122 27.51 4.90 -4.22
N SER A 123 28.28 3.80 -4.31
CA SER A 123 29.65 3.86 -4.84
C SER A 123 29.67 4.17 -6.33
N ILE A 124 28.76 3.57 -7.11
CA ILE A 124 28.63 3.81 -8.55
C ILE A 124 28.16 5.24 -8.81
N GLU A 125 27.14 5.71 -8.10
CA GLU A 125 26.63 7.08 -8.22
C GLU A 125 27.71 8.12 -7.92
N ARG A 126 28.51 7.90 -6.87
CA ARG A 126 29.66 8.77 -6.60
C ARG A 126 30.65 8.78 -7.76
N MET A 127 31.06 7.60 -8.24
CA MET A 127 31.99 7.48 -9.36
C MET A 127 31.45 8.17 -10.63
N LEU A 128 30.18 7.94 -10.96
CA LEU A 128 29.51 8.59 -12.08
C LEU A 128 29.44 10.11 -11.90
N GLY A 129 29.15 10.59 -10.69
CA GLY A 129 29.17 12.01 -10.37
C GLY A 129 30.53 12.66 -10.66
N TRP A 130 31.63 12.02 -10.25
CA TRP A 130 32.98 12.50 -10.55
C TRP A 130 33.26 12.51 -12.06
N ILE A 131 32.91 11.45 -12.77
CA ILE A 131 33.13 11.33 -14.22
C ILE A 131 32.30 12.38 -14.98
N LEU A 132 31.03 12.56 -14.63
CA LEU A 132 30.16 13.56 -15.26
C LEU A 132 30.64 14.98 -14.99
N ASN A 133 31.16 15.27 -13.80
CA ASN A 133 31.74 16.57 -13.49
C ASN A 133 33.03 16.83 -14.29
N LEU A 134 33.91 15.83 -14.41
CA LEU A 134 35.10 15.94 -15.28
C LEU A 134 34.69 16.20 -16.74
N LEU A 135 33.69 15.46 -17.22
CA LEU A 135 33.17 15.61 -18.57
C LEU A 135 32.55 17.01 -18.79
N SER A 136 31.82 17.54 -17.82
CA SER A 136 31.22 18.88 -17.91
C SER A 136 32.29 19.97 -18.00
N VAL A 137 33.35 19.88 -17.19
CA VAL A 137 34.50 20.81 -17.25
C VAL A 137 35.19 20.71 -18.61
N LEU A 138 35.38 19.51 -19.13
CA LEU A 138 35.99 19.29 -20.44
C LEU A 138 35.13 19.88 -21.57
N ILE A 139 33.81 19.68 -21.53
CA ILE A 139 32.88 20.25 -22.51
C ILE A 139 32.91 21.78 -22.47
N VAL A 140 32.85 22.38 -21.27
CA VAL A 140 32.93 23.84 -21.10
C VAL A 140 34.27 24.37 -21.60
N GLY A 141 35.37 23.67 -21.32
CA GLY A 141 36.70 24.01 -21.82
C GLY A 141 36.79 23.99 -23.34
N ILE A 142 36.24 22.96 -23.99
CA ILE A 142 36.21 22.87 -25.47
C ILE A 142 35.37 24.00 -26.05
N ILE A 143 34.16 24.23 -25.54
CA ILE A 143 33.27 25.31 -26.02
C ILE A 143 33.96 26.67 -25.86
N GLY A 144 34.60 26.91 -24.72
CA GLY A 144 35.37 28.14 -24.47
C GLY A 144 36.53 28.30 -25.44
N LEU A 145 37.29 27.23 -25.71
CA LEU A 145 38.43 27.25 -26.63
C LEU A 145 38.00 27.46 -28.08
N VAL A 146 36.93 26.80 -28.54
CA VAL A 146 36.36 27.02 -29.88
C VAL A 146 35.87 28.45 -30.02
N GLY A 147 35.18 28.99 -29.01
CA GLY A 147 34.77 30.40 -28.97
C GLY A 147 35.97 31.35 -29.05
N PHE A 148 37.04 31.07 -28.31
CA PHE A 148 38.27 31.86 -28.32
C PHE A 148 38.95 31.84 -29.70
N ILE A 149 39.08 30.67 -30.34
CA ILE A 149 39.67 30.56 -31.69
C ILE A 149 38.88 31.37 -32.72
N ILE A 150 37.54 31.34 -32.66
CA ILE A 150 36.69 32.12 -33.57
C ILE A 150 36.90 33.62 -33.36
N TRP A 151 37.01 34.06 -32.10
CA TRP A 151 37.26 35.46 -31.76
C TRP A 151 38.66 35.92 -32.19
N ASP A 152 39.69 35.15 -31.87
CA ASP A 152 41.09 35.43 -32.22
C ASP A 152 41.25 35.58 -33.74
N ARG A 153 40.73 34.62 -34.52
CA ARG A 153 40.71 34.70 -35.99
C ARG A 153 40.04 35.99 -36.50
N LYS A 154 38.89 36.39 -35.93
CA LYS A 154 38.18 37.61 -36.33
C LYS A 154 38.97 38.88 -36.01
N THR A 155 39.66 38.92 -34.87
CA THR A 155 40.46 40.09 -34.46
C THR A 155 41.72 40.27 -35.31
N VAL A 156 42.44 39.18 -35.62
CA VAL A 156 43.70 39.21 -36.39
C VAL A 156 43.47 39.49 -37.89
N LEU A 157 42.30 39.13 -38.44
CA LEU A 157 41.94 39.43 -39.83
C LEU A 157 41.48 40.89 -40.04
N SER A 158 41.03 41.60 -39.00
CA SER A 158 40.57 42.98 -39.13
C SER A 158 41.62 43.98 -39.67
N PRO A 159 42.92 43.91 -39.32
CA PRO A 159 43.94 44.75 -39.95
C PRO A 159 44.27 44.35 -41.40
N LEU A 160 44.02 43.10 -41.80
CA LEU A 160 44.21 42.63 -43.18
C LEU A 160 43.13 43.17 -44.10
N GLU A 161 41.89 43.22 -43.64
CA GLU A 161 40.75 43.79 -44.38
C GLU A 161 40.96 45.28 -44.67
N LYS A 162 41.49 46.03 -43.68
CA LYS A 162 41.88 47.44 -43.88
C LYS A 162 43.01 47.62 -44.91
N ARG A 163 43.90 46.63 -45.06
CA ARG A 163 45.01 46.68 -46.04
C ARG A 163 44.54 46.29 -47.44
N LEU A 164 43.61 45.35 -47.55
CA LEU A 164 42.98 44.99 -48.81
C LEU A 164 42.17 46.16 -49.39
N THR A 165 41.37 46.87 -48.59
CA THR A 165 40.63 48.04 -49.08
C THR A 165 41.56 49.19 -49.51
N THR A 166 42.72 49.36 -48.87
CA THR A 166 43.71 50.35 -49.35
C THR A 166 44.36 49.97 -50.67
N LEU A 167 44.49 48.67 -50.98
CA LEU A 167 45.04 48.20 -52.25
C LEU A 167 44.01 48.32 -53.39
N GLU A 168 42.74 48.03 -53.13
CA GLU A 168 41.65 48.27 -54.09
C GLU A 168 41.52 49.76 -54.44
N VAL A 169 41.59 50.65 -53.45
CA VAL A 169 41.60 52.12 -53.68
C VAL A 169 42.86 52.58 -54.43
N GLN A 170 43.96 51.84 -54.33
CA GLN A 170 45.21 52.16 -55.02
C GLN A 170 45.16 51.72 -56.50
N GLU A 171 44.56 50.57 -56.80
CA GLU A 171 44.30 50.14 -58.17
C GLU A 171 43.31 51.07 -58.88
N GLU A 172 42.25 51.54 -58.21
CA GLU A 172 41.28 52.47 -58.78
C GLU A 172 41.94 53.81 -59.16
N LYS A 173 42.86 54.33 -58.33
CA LYS A 173 43.66 55.53 -58.66
C LYS A 173 44.65 55.30 -59.81
N LEU A 174 45.25 54.11 -59.90
CA LEU A 174 46.18 53.75 -60.99
C LEU A 174 45.46 53.58 -62.33
N GLN A 175 44.23 53.02 -62.31
CA GLN A 175 43.37 52.96 -63.49
C GLN A 175 42.90 54.37 -63.90
N HIS A 176 42.54 55.21 -62.94
CA HIS A 176 42.17 56.61 -63.19
C HIS A 176 43.34 57.45 -63.75
N ASP A 177 44.60 57.16 -63.39
CA ASP A 177 45.78 57.80 -64.00
C ASP A 177 46.08 57.29 -65.43
N LEU A 178 45.53 56.12 -65.80
CA LEU A 178 45.66 55.53 -67.14
C LEU A 178 44.56 55.95 -68.12
N GLU A 179 43.50 56.61 -67.66
CA GLU A 179 42.42 57.12 -68.52
C GLU A 179 42.67 58.59 -68.89
N PRO A 180 43.09 58.88 -70.14
CA PRO A 180 43.63 60.18 -70.50
C PRO A 180 42.50 61.16 -70.78
N ARG A 181 42.10 61.95 -69.78
CA ARG A 181 41.44 63.25 -70.03
C ARG A 181 41.96 64.33 -69.07
N HIS A 182 42.74 65.22 -69.68
CA HIS A 182 43.03 66.62 -69.33
C HIS A 182 44.30 67.01 -68.54
N GLU A 183 45.15 67.72 -69.30
CA GLU A 183 45.89 68.97 -69.07
C GLU A 183 47.10 69.11 -68.15
N GLU A 184 47.42 68.22 -67.21
CA GLU A 184 48.69 68.36 -66.45
C GLU A 184 49.57 67.11 -66.51
N GLY A 185 50.34 67.04 -67.59
CA GLY A 185 51.17 65.91 -68.00
C GLY A 185 52.23 65.47 -67.00
N SER A 186 51.97 64.27 -66.45
CA SER A 186 52.89 63.38 -65.73
C SER A 186 54.25 63.27 -66.42
N ARG A 187 55.30 63.24 -65.60
CA ARG A 187 56.72 63.23 -65.96
C ARG A 187 57.07 62.12 -66.96
N LEU A 188 56.29 61.04 -67.02
CA LEU A 188 56.46 59.93 -67.96
C LEU A 188 56.20 60.35 -69.41
N ALA A 189 55.16 61.15 -69.68
CA ALA A 189 54.90 61.65 -71.03
C ALA A 189 56.05 62.54 -71.51
N ARG A 190 56.57 63.41 -70.64
CA ARG A 190 57.74 64.25 -70.92
C ARG A 190 59.03 63.45 -71.08
N LEU A 191 59.25 62.40 -70.28
CA LEU A 191 60.41 61.52 -70.40
C LEU A 191 60.38 60.73 -71.71
N VAL A 192 59.22 60.18 -72.07
CA VAL A 192 59.04 59.47 -73.35
C VAL A 192 59.26 60.42 -74.53
N GLN A 193 58.75 61.65 -74.46
CA GLN A 193 58.93 62.63 -75.52
C GLN A 193 60.38 63.13 -75.64
N ALA A 194 61.06 63.35 -74.50
CA ALA A 194 62.48 63.74 -74.47
C ALA A 194 63.40 62.61 -74.97
N LEU A 195 63.10 61.35 -74.62
CA LEU A 195 63.82 60.19 -75.14
C LEU A 195 63.61 60.05 -76.65
N ARG A 196 62.39 60.30 -77.15
CA ARG A 196 62.07 60.26 -78.58
C ARG A 196 62.80 61.32 -79.39
N GLU A 197 62.99 62.50 -78.82
CA GLU A 197 63.69 63.61 -79.50
C GLU A 197 65.20 63.37 -79.56
N ARG A 198 65.77 62.83 -78.49
CA ARG A 198 67.20 62.49 -78.41
C ARG A 198 67.59 61.26 -79.25
N ALA A 199 66.63 60.36 -79.50
CA ALA A 199 66.82 59.23 -80.42
C ALA A 199 66.93 59.63 -81.89
N LYS A 200 66.48 60.84 -82.28
CA LYS A 200 66.63 61.31 -83.67
C LYS A 200 68.06 61.75 -83.99
N THR A 201 68.87 62.07 -82.98
CA THR A 201 70.22 62.63 -83.14
C THR A 201 71.31 61.57 -82.98
N ASP A 202 71.00 60.40 -82.40
CA ASP A 202 71.98 59.39 -82.01
C ASP A 202 71.55 57.98 -82.47
N GLN A 203 72.35 57.36 -83.33
CA GLN A 203 71.97 56.15 -84.08
C GLN A 203 72.00 54.89 -83.19
N GLU A 204 72.76 54.92 -82.10
CA GLU A 204 72.77 53.86 -81.06
C GLU A 204 71.50 53.88 -80.20
N LEU A 205 70.94 55.06 -79.90
CA LEU A 205 69.69 55.19 -79.15
C LEU A 205 68.46 54.79 -79.98
N ALA A 206 68.46 55.11 -81.28
CA ALA A 206 67.40 54.70 -82.19
C ALA A 206 67.31 53.16 -82.34
N THR A 207 68.46 52.48 -82.35
CA THR A 207 68.53 51.02 -82.42
C THR A 207 68.13 50.38 -81.09
N ALA A 208 68.54 50.95 -79.95
CA ALA A 208 68.09 50.51 -78.64
C ALA A 208 66.57 50.68 -78.45
N LEU A 209 65.97 51.79 -78.87
CA LEU A 209 64.52 52.02 -78.77
C LEU A 209 63.71 51.11 -79.71
N ARG A 210 64.20 50.81 -80.91
CA ARG A 210 63.58 49.80 -81.80
C ARG A 210 63.66 48.39 -81.22
N SER A 211 64.77 48.04 -80.56
CA SER A 211 64.93 46.72 -79.93
C SER A 211 63.95 46.49 -78.78
N HIS A 212 63.50 47.56 -78.13
CA HIS A 212 62.53 47.53 -77.03
C HIS A 212 61.11 47.96 -77.46
N SER A 213 60.81 47.96 -78.76
CA SER A 213 59.46 48.18 -79.32
C SER A 213 58.77 49.51 -78.96
N LEU A 214 59.54 50.56 -78.65
CA LEU A 214 59.02 51.88 -78.26
C LEU A 214 59.00 52.89 -79.41
N LEU A 215 59.14 52.41 -80.65
CA LEU A 215 59.02 53.20 -81.89
C LEU A 215 58.23 52.45 -82.94
#